data_AF-A0A9Q0RHQ2-F1
#
_entry.id   AF-A0A9Q0RHQ2-F1
#
_cell.length_a   1.000
_cell.length_b   1.000
_cell.length_c   1.000
_cell.angle_alpha   90.00
_cell.angle_beta   90.00
_cell.angle_gamma   90.00
#
_symmetry.space_group_name_H-M   'P 1'
#
loop_
_entity.id
_entity.type
_entity.pdbx_description
1 polymer ?
#
loop_
_entity_poly.entity_id
_entity_poly.type
_entity_poly.pdbx_seq_one_letter_code
_entity_poly.pdbx_strand_id
1 'polypeptide(L)'
;MGSKTNLSEEISAFIGAGLGMIGSFSIIMIFLYLKEYRIFYRKLVFILSIYDLLQSISYFLPGNSGQVVCEIQYYLIVIFPEIVQFWTANISLISYLKIVKEFDDSRLNSIQKWFHFANFIPIIALIIISVLNRDYDNSKTFWCAPTSNVLIIVKNHFFQFSKKNFYILTIIRMRKSFKLITKGYTERRKNQMNQVWIEFRMSLIPLIQIIVIIPGTIRRIRDMVNPSYSNIFALDIIHSLIACSQGFWDFLIFVVFDPDIKSKIKICCFSRSKYEGNDFFDLGNYQSKKEQEFFLIKKRSENDGNDDQVVFESENESN
;
A
#
# COMPACT_ATOMS: atom_id res chain seq x y z
N MET A 1 30.77 -3.89 -21.36
CA MET A 1 29.98 -5.14 -21.49
C MET A 1 30.57 -6.19 -20.57
N GLY A 2 29.78 -6.74 -19.65
CA GLY A 2 30.23 -7.71 -18.64
C GLY A 2 30.40 -7.11 -17.23
N SER A 3 29.39 -6.41 -16.72
CA SER A 3 29.30 -6.21 -15.27
C SER A 3 29.00 -7.57 -14.68
N LYS A 4 30.04 -8.28 -14.21
CA LYS A 4 29.85 -9.32 -13.20
C LYS A 4 28.98 -8.67 -12.12
N THR A 5 27.79 -9.20 -11.84
CA THR A 5 27.13 -8.84 -10.59
C THR A 5 28.13 -9.11 -9.49
N ASN A 6 28.51 -8.07 -8.75
CA ASN A 6 29.39 -8.27 -7.63
C ASN A 6 28.62 -9.20 -6.68
N LEU A 7 29.23 -10.31 -6.26
CA LEU A 7 28.65 -11.26 -5.30
C LEU A 7 27.98 -10.54 -4.10
N SER A 8 28.47 -9.35 -3.74
CA SER A 8 27.88 -8.47 -2.75
C SER A 8 26.46 -7.96 -3.09
N GLU A 9 26.15 -7.63 -4.34
CA GLU A 9 24.80 -7.25 -4.79
C GLU A 9 23.83 -8.41 -4.62
N GLU A 10 24.28 -9.63 -4.96
CA GLU A 10 23.51 -10.87 -4.79
C GLU A 10 23.20 -11.14 -3.32
N ILE A 11 24.23 -11.13 -2.48
CA ILE A 11 24.08 -11.28 -1.02
C ILE A 11 23.14 -10.20 -0.45
N SER A 12 23.30 -8.95 -0.88
CA SER A 12 22.48 -7.82 -0.39
C SER A 12 21.01 -7.99 -0.76
N ALA A 13 20.73 -8.42 -2.00
CA ALA A 13 19.36 -8.70 -2.42
C ALA A 13 18.76 -9.88 -1.66
N PHE A 14 19.52 -10.96 -1.40
CA PHE A 14 19.02 -12.09 -0.61
C PHE A 14 18.70 -11.70 0.83
N ILE A 15 19.56 -10.91 1.47
CA ILE A 15 19.30 -10.38 2.81
C ILE A 15 18.04 -9.51 2.78
N GLY A 16 17.94 -8.61 1.80
CA GLY A 16 16.77 -7.74 1.62
C GLY A 16 15.48 -8.54 1.41
N ALA A 17 15.51 -9.51 0.52
CA ALA A 17 14.39 -10.39 0.22
C ALA A 17 14.00 -11.24 1.44
N GLY A 18 14.97 -11.76 2.20
CA GLY A 18 14.70 -12.48 3.45
C GLY A 18 13.99 -11.62 4.49
N LEU A 19 14.44 -10.37 4.68
CA LEU A 19 13.74 -9.40 5.53
C LEU A 19 12.32 -9.13 5.01
N GLY A 20 12.17 -8.93 3.70
CA GLY A 20 10.88 -8.75 3.03
C GLY A 20 9.91 -9.90 3.29
N MET A 21 10.37 -11.15 3.14
CA MET A 21 9.58 -12.34 3.42
C MET A 21 9.12 -12.38 4.88
N ILE A 22 10.02 -12.16 5.83
CA ILE A 22 9.70 -12.17 7.27
C ILE A 22 8.65 -11.09 7.59
N GLY A 23 8.83 -9.88 7.07
CA GLY A 23 7.90 -8.76 7.26
C GLY A 23 6.50 -9.07 6.70
N SER A 24 6.42 -9.44 5.42
CA SER A 24 5.16 -9.76 4.76
C SER A 24 4.45 -10.94 5.40
N PHE A 25 5.18 -12.01 5.73
CA PHE A 25 4.63 -13.17 6.40
C PHE A 25 4.06 -12.81 7.77
N SER A 26 4.75 -11.96 8.53
CA SER A 26 4.27 -11.49 9.83
C SER A 26 2.95 -10.72 9.71
N ILE A 27 2.81 -9.83 8.72
CA ILE A 27 1.55 -9.11 8.47
C ILE A 27 0.42 -10.08 8.11
N ILE A 28 0.69 -11.02 7.20
CA ILE A 28 -0.28 -12.05 6.77
C ILE A 28 -0.77 -12.83 8.00
N MET A 29 0.14 -13.32 8.84
CA MET A 29 -0.21 -14.08 10.03
C MET A 29 -1.04 -13.25 11.02
N ILE A 30 -0.64 -12.02 11.31
CA ILE A 30 -1.39 -11.12 12.22
C ILE A 30 -2.82 -10.90 11.70
N PHE A 31 -2.99 -10.65 10.40
CA PHE A 31 -4.30 -10.44 9.80
C PHE A 31 -5.19 -11.70 9.87
N LEU A 32 -4.61 -12.89 9.68
CA LEU A 32 -5.33 -14.15 9.75
C LEU A 32 -5.73 -14.50 11.20
N TYR A 33 -4.84 -14.34 12.17
CA TYR A 33 -5.12 -14.71 13.56
C TYR A 33 -6.00 -13.69 14.30
N LEU A 34 -5.81 -12.38 14.07
CA LEU A 34 -6.56 -11.36 14.78
C LEU A 34 -7.79 -10.92 13.99
N LYS A 35 -8.95 -11.55 14.25
CA LYS A 35 -10.22 -11.23 13.56
C LYS A 35 -10.61 -9.75 13.65
N GLU A 36 -10.32 -9.11 14.78
CA GLU A 36 -10.58 -7.69 15.05
C GLU A 36 -9.81 -6.75 14.10
N TYR A 37 -8.74 -7.24 13.46
CA TYR A 37 -7.90 -6.46 12.54
C TYR A 37 -8.39 -6.50 11.10
N ARG A 38 -9.52 -7.16 10.81
CA ARG A 38 -10.03 -7.33 9.44
C ARG A 38 -10.88 -6.17 8.96
N ILE A 39 -10.45 -4.95 9.24
CA ILE A 39 -11.04 -3.69 8.77
C ILE A 39 -10.52 -3.29 7.40
N PHE A 40 -11.26 -2.44 6.69
CA PHE A 40 -11.07 -2.15 5.26
C PHE A 40 -9.62 -1.81 4.88
N TYR A 41 -9.00 -0.85 5.55
CA TYR A 41 -7.62 -0.43 5.23
C TYR A 41 -6.59 -1.53 5.52
N ARG A 42 -6.81 -2.35 6.56
CA ARG A 42 -5.93 -3.48 6.89
C ARG A 42 -6.04 -4.61 5.87
N LYS A 43 -7.21 -4.77 5.22
CA LYS A 43 -7.37 -5.67 4.07
C LYS A 43 -6.49 -5.25 2.89
N LEU A 44 -6.35 -3.94 2.63
CA LEU A 44 -5.49 -3.44 1.57
C LEU A 44 -4.03 -3.81 1.82
N VAL A 45 -3.55 -3.62 3.05
CA VAL A 45 -2.17 -3.96 3.41
C VAL A 45 -1.94 -5.46 3.45
N PHE A 46 -2.93 -6.24 3.89
CA PHE A 46 -2.88 -7.69 3.77
C PHE A 46 -2.66 -8.16 2.32
N ILE A 47 -3.40 -7.60 1.36
CA ILE A 47 -3.25 -7.91 -0.07
C ILE A 47 -1.87 -7.44 -0.57
N LEU A 48 -1.43 -6.23 -0.19
CA LEU A 48 -0.10 -5.71 -0.50
C LEU A 48 1.00 -6.69 -0.06
N SER A 49 0.94 -7.17 1.18
CA SER A 49 1.91 -8.12 1.75
C SER A 49 1.97 -9.45 1.03
N ILE A 50 0.87 -9.92 0.42
CA ILE A 50 0.89 -11.13 -0.42
C ILE A 50 1.78 -10.89 -1.65
N TYR A 51 1.65 -9.74 -2.31
CA TYR A 51 2.47 -9.42 -3.47
C TYR A 51 3.93 -9.16 -3.10
N ASP A 52 4.19 -8.51 -1.97
CA ASP A 52 5.56 -8.36 -1.46
C ASP A 52 6.21 -9.70 -1.13
N LEU A 53 5.44 -10.64 -0.55
CA LEU A 53 5.95 -11.99 -0.28
C LEU A 53 6.32 -12.71 -1.58
N LEU A 54 5.46 -12.64 -2.60
CA LEU A 54 5.71 -13.23 -3.91
C LEU A 54 6.90 -12.56 -4.62
N GLN A 55 7.05 -11.25 -4.50
CA GLN A 55 8.22 -10.51 -4.97
C GLN A 55 9.49 -11.00 -4.27
N SER A 56 9.51 -11.10 -2.94
CA SER A 56 10.69 -11.57 -2.22
C SER A 56 11.05 -13.02 -2.59
N ILE A 57 10.07 -13.91 -2.75
CA ILE A 57 10.30 -15.29 -3.22
C ILE A 57 10.95 -15.30 -4.60
N SER A 58 10.54 -14.40 -5.51
CA SER A 58 11.09 -14.34 -6.87
C SER A 58 12.60 -14.09 -6.91
N TYR A 59 13.14 -13.35 -5.92
CA TYR A 59 14.58 -13.09 -5.84
C TYR A 59 15.40 -14.34 -5.50
N PHE A 60 14.80 -15.37 -4.90
CA PHE A 60 15.48 -16.62 -4.55
C PHE A 60 15.48 -17.67 -5.66
N LEU A 61 14.66 -17.50 -6.71
CA LEU A 61 14.68 -18.41 -7.86
C LEU A 61 16.02 -18.27 -8.58
N PRO A 62 16.71 -19.35 -9.01
CA PRO A 62 17.97 -19.26 -9.74
C PRO A 62 17.73 -19.09 -11.25
N GLY A 63 17.79 -17.87 -11.76
CA GLY A 63 17.51 -17.55 -13.17
C GLY A 63 18.51 -18.16 -14.15
N ASN A 64 19.70 -18.49 -13.69
CA ASN A 64 20.76 -19.14 -14.46
C ASN A 64 20.60 -20.68 -14.58
N SER A 65 19.62 -21.28 -13.91
CA SER A 65 19.41 -22.73 -13.89
C SER A 65 18.72 -23.29 -15.14
N GLY A 66 18.18 -22.43 -16.00
CA GLY A 66 17.54 -22.82 -17.26
C GLY A 66 16.62 -21.73 -17.81
N GLN A 67 16.27 -21.85 -19.09
CA GLN A 67 15.46 -20.85 -19.79
C GLN A 67 14.08 -20.64 -19.16
N VAL A 68 13.38 -21.74 -18.82
CA VAL A 68 12.03 -21.67 -18.20
C VAL A 68 12.08 -20.97 -16.84
N VAL A 69 13.10 -21.28 -16.02
CA VAL A 69 13.27 -20.65 -14.70
C VAL A 69 13.63 -19.17 -14.84
N CYS A 70 14.48 -18.81 -15.82
CA CYS A 70 14.78 -17.42 -16.16
C CYS A 70 13.51 -16.64 -16.50
N GLU A 71 12.69 -17.17 -17.41
CA GLU A 71 11.44 -16.53 -17.85
C GLU A 71 10.49 -16.30 -16.68
N ILE A 72 10.21 -17.36 -15.90
CA ILE A 72 9.34 -17.26 -14.72
C ILE A 72 9.90 -16.22 -13.74
N GLN A 73 11.18 -16.31 -13.39
CA GLN A 73 11.81 -15.39 -12.46
C GLN A 73 11.71 -13.94 -12.96
N TYR A 74 11.99 -13.68 -14.24
CA TYR A 74 11.87 -12.36 -14.84
C TYR A 74 10.45 -11.81 -14.71
N TYR A 75 9.44 -12.62 -15.06
CA TYR A 75 8.04 -12.21 -14.94
C TYR A 75 7.69 -11.81 -13.51
N LEU A 76 8.08 -12.61 -12.52
CA LEU A 76 7.75 -12.32 -11.12
C LEU A 76 8.48 -11.06 -10.61
N ILE A 77 9.78 -10.90 -10.92
CA ILE A 77 10.57 -9.73 -10.54
C ILE A 77 10.06 -8.45 -11.23
N VAL A 78 9.46 -8.56 -12.41
CA VAL A 78 8.95 -7.39 -13.14
C VAL A 78 7.50 -7.07 -12.77
N ILE A 79 6.63 -8.07 -12.63
CA ILE A 79 5.19 -7.87 -12.45
C ILE A 79 4.86 -7.47 -11.01
N PHE A 80 5.39 -8.18 -10.01
CA PHE A 80 4.97 -7.95 -8.62
C PHE A 80 5.32 -6.57 -8.08
N PRO A 81 6.51 -5.99 -8.32
CA PRO A 81 6.78 -4.63 -7.85
C PRO A 81 5.83 -3.59 -8.46
N GLU A 82 5.38 -3.80 -9.70
CA GLU A 82 4.39 -2.91 -10.32
C GLU A 82 3.02 -3.07 -9.66
N ILE A 83 2.59 -4.31 -9.39
CA ILE A 83 1.37 -4.58 -8.63
C ILE A 83 1.42 -3.93 -7.24
N VAL A 84 2.51 -4.13 -6.50
CA VAL A 84 2.77 -3.52 -5.17
C VAL A 84 2.65 -2.00 -5.24
N GLN A 85 3.24 -1.39 -6.27
CA GLN A 85 3.17 0.03 -6.47
C GLN A 85 1.73 0.52 -6.75
N PHE A 86 0.97 -0.18 -7.60
CA PHE A 86 -0.42 0.16 -7.86
C PHE A 86 -1.30 0.02 -6.61
N TRP A 87 -1.06 -0.99 -5.78
CA TRP A 87 -1.72 -1.15 -4.48
C TRP A 87 -1.36 -0.04 -3.50
N THR A 88 -0.10 0.36 -3.47
CA THR A 88 0.36 1.51 -2.69
C THR A 88 -0.32 2.80 -3.16
N ALA A 89 -0.53 2.97 -4.46
CA ALA A 89 -1.24 4.11 -5.03
C ALA A 89 -2.72 4.15 -4.64
N ASN A 90 -3.34 2.98 -4.64
CA ASN A 90 -4.67 2.73 -4.10
C ASN A 90 -4.79 3.23 -2.66
N ILE A 91 -3.88 2.77 -1.80
CA ILE A 91 -3.85 3.14 -0.36
C ILE A 91 -3.71 4.65 -0.20
N SER A 92 -2.80 5.29 -0.95
CA SER A 92 -2.62 6.76 -0.92
C SER A 92 -3.87 7.53 -1.37
N LEU A 93 -4.56 7.06 -2.40
CA LEU A 93 -5.77 7.71 -2.90
C LEU A 93 -6.92 7.54 -1.91
N ILE A 94 -7.14 6.33 -1.40
CA ILE A 94 -8.20 6.03 -0.43
C ILE A 94 -7.99 6.84 0.84
N SER A 95 -6.77 6.90 1.37
CA SER A 95 -6.47 7.71 2.56
C SER A 95 -6.76 9.19 2.32
N TYR A 96 -6.42 9.71 1.13
CA TYR A 96 -6.75 11.08 0.74
C TYR A 96 -8.26 11.32 0.67
N LEU A 97 -9.00 10.42 0.02
CA LEU A 97 -10.46 10.56 -0.12
C LEU A 97 -11.16 10.47 1.24
N LYS A 98 -10.67 9.60 2.14
CA LYS A 98 -11.21 9.47 3.49
C LYS A 98 -10.89 10.71 4.35
N ILE A 99 -9.62 11.13 4.42
CA ILE A 99 -9.17 12.20 5.33
C ILE A 99 -9.51 13.60 4.80
N VAL A 100 -9.35 13.84 3.49
CA VAL A 100 -9.50 15.19 2.90
C VAL A 100 -10.88 15.41 2.32
N LYS A 101 -11.49 14.36 1.74
CA LYS A 101 -12.81 14.46 1.10
C LYS A 101 -13.94 13.90 1.95
N GLU A 102 -13.64 13.30 3.10
CA GLU A 102 -14.62 12.77 4.05
C GLU A 102 -15.59 11.77 3.40
N PHE A 103 -15.07 10.95 2.48
CA PHE A 103 -15.89 9.91 1.85
C PHE A 103 -16.21 8.81 2.86
N ASP A 104 -17.45 8.36 2.85
CA ASP A 104 -17.91 7.19 3.59
C ASP A 104 -17.41 5.90 2.92
N ASP A 105 -17.47 4.80 3.67
CA ASP A 105 -16.90 3.52 3.22
C ASP A 105 -17.63 2.95 1.99
N SER A 106 -18.92 3.27 1.81
CA SER A 106 -19.70 2.85 0.64
C SER A 106 -19.17 3.50 -0.65
N ARG A 107 -18.96 4.82 -0.63
CA ARG A 107 -18.38 5.53 -1.78
C ARG A 107 -16.95 5.10 -2.06
N LEU A 108 -16.15 4.85 -1.03
CA LEU A 108 -14.79 4.34 -1.20
C LEU A 108 -14.76 2.96 -1.85
N ASN A 109 -15.64 2.04 -1.42
CA ASN A 109 -15.77 0.71 -2.04
C ASN A 109 -16.16 0.79 -3.52
N SER A 110 -17.03 1.74 -3.90
CA SER A 110 -17.39 1.95 -5.31
C SER A 110 -16.20 2.44 -6.14
N ILE A 111 -15.46 3.42 -5.65
CA ILE A 111 -14.27 3.98 -6.33
C ILE A 111 -13.15 2.95 -6.43
N GLN A 112 -12.97 2.12 -5.40
CA GLN A 112 -11.93 1.10 -5.37
C GLN A 112 -12.04 0.12 -6.55
N LYS A 113 -13.26 -0.29 -6.92
CA LYS A 113 -13.48 -1.21 -8.06
C LYS A 113 -12.95 -0.63 -9.37
N TRP A 114 -13.21 0.65 -9.62
CA TRP A 114 -12.73 1.36 -10.81
C TRP A 114 -11.22 1.51 -10.81
N PHE A 115 -10.62 1.75 -9.65
CA PHE A 115 -9.17 1.88 -9.54
C PHE A 115 -8.47 0.54 -9.77
N HIS A 116 -9.05 -0.58 -9.31
CA HIS A 116 -8.55 -1.91 -9.67
C HIS A 116 -8.53 -2.09 -11.18
N PHE A 117 -9.65 -1.83 -11.86
CA PHE A 117 -9.73 -1.95 -13.31
C PHE A 117 -8.70 -1.08 -14.04
N ALA A 118 -8.56 0.19 -13.64
CA ALA A 118 -7.60 1.12 -14.25
C ALA A 118 -6.13 0.67 -14.08
N ASN A 119 -5.80 0.01 -12.96
CA ASN A 119 -4.45 -0.48 -12.71
C ASN A 119 -4.12 -1.82 -13.37
N PHE A 120 -5.11 -2.67 -13.61
CA PHE A 120 -4.87 -3.95 -14.28
C PHE A 120 -4.48 -3.75 -15.74
N ILE A 121 -4.96 -2.69 -16.40
CA ILE A 121 -4.62 -2.38 -17.80
C ILE A 121 -3.10 -2.30 -18.03
N PRO A 122 -2.32 -1.46 -17.32
CA PRO A 122 -0.88 -1.39 -17.53
C PRO A 122 -0.15 -2.68 -17.14
N ILE A 123 -0.65 -3.45 -16.16
CA ILE A 123 -0.06 -4.75 -15.80
C ILE A 123 -0.26 -5.77 -16.92
N ILE A 124 -1.47 -5.86 -17.48
CA ILE A 124 -1.79 -6.74 -18.61
C ILE A 124 -0.95 -6.35 -19.83
N ALA A 125 -0.82 -5.04 -20.10
CA ALA A 125 0.04 -4.55 -21.18
C ALA A 125 1.50 -4.97 -20.96
N LEU A 126 2.03 -4.87 -19.74
CA LEU A 126 3.38 -5.31 -19.41
C LEU A 126 3.58 -6.81 -19.63
N ILE A 127 2.60 -7.63 -19.24
CA ILE A 127 2.63 -9.08 -19.47
C ILE A 127 2.67 -9.37 -20.97
N ILE A 128 1.77 -8.76 -21.75
CA ILE A 128 1.71 -8.94 -23.21
C ILE A 128 3.04 -8.55 -23.85
N ILE A 129 3.58 -7.37 -23.53
CA ILE A 129 4.86 -6.91 -24.08
C ILE A 129 5.99 -7.87 -23.70
N SER A 130 6.00 -8.38 -22.47
CA SER A 130 7.01 -9.33 -21.99
C SER A 130 6.90 -10.70 -22.66
N VAL A 131 5.69 -11.15 -22.99
CA VAL A 131 5.47 -12.41 -23.74
C VAL A 131 5.83 -12.27 -25.23
N LEU A 132 5.61 -11.09 -25.82
CA LEU A 132 5.94 -10.85 -27.22
C LEU A 132 7.44 -10.65 -27.47
N ASN A 133 8.22 -10.31 -26.44
CA ASN A 133 9.65 -9.99 -26.55
C ASN A 133 10.50 -10.91 -25.67
N ARG A 134 10.42 -12.23 -25.88
CA ARG A 134 11.07 -13.27 -25.04
C ARG A 134 12.58 -13.40 -25.27
N ASP A 135 13.29 -12.29 -25.28
CA ASP A 135 14.75 -12.27 -25.38
C ASP A 135 15.33 -11.97 -23.99
N TYR A 136 15.78 -13.03 -23.33
CA TYR A 136 16.34 -12.98 -21.98
C TYR A 136 17.74 -13.58 -21.93
N ASP A 137 18.62 -12.95 -21.15
CA ASP A 137 19.97 -13.42 -20.87
C ASP A 137 20.03 -14.03 -19.46
N ASN A 138 20.41 -15.30 -19.39
CA ASN A 138 20.59 -16.08 -18.16
C ASN A 138 22.06 -16.37 -17.85
N SER A 139 22.99 -15.90 -18.68
CA SER A 139 24.40 -16.32 -18.63
C SER A 139 25.28 -15.45 -17.72
N LYS A 140 24.84 -14.23 -17.40
CA LYS A 140 25.70 -13.21 -16.77
C LYS A 140 25.46 -12.99 -15.28
N THR A 141 24.27 -13.33 -14.79
CA THR A 141 23.80 -12.91 -13.46
C THR A 141 22.89 -13.98 -12.84
N PHE A 142 22.77 -13.98 -11.50
CA PHE A 142 21.83 -14.88 -10.81
C PHE A 142 20.36 -14.63 -11.22
N TRP A 143 20.02 -13.39 -11.56
CA TRP A 143 18.70 -13.01 -12.06
C TRP A 143 18.68 -12.84 -13.58
N CYS A 144 17.55 -13.21 -14.17
CA CYS A 144 17.24 -13.09 -15.57
C CYS A 144 17.13 -11.62 -15.99
N ALA A 145 17.81 -11.24 -17.07
CA ALA A 145 17.79 -9.87 -17.60
C ALA A 145 17.22 -9.82 -19.02
N PRO A 146 16.45 -8.79 -19.40
CA PRO A 146 15.96 -8.64 -20.75
C PRO A 146 17.06 -8.09 -21.67
N THR A 147 17.17 -8.64 -22.87
CA THR A 147 18.06 -8.11 -23.92
C THR A 147 17.30 -7.31 -24.97
N SER A 148 15.98 -7.49 -25.08
CA SER A 148 15.13 -6.72 -25.98
C SER A 148 15.12 -5.23 -25.63
N ASN A 149 15.48 -4.39 -26.60
CA ASN A 149 15.41 -2.92 -26.49
C ASN A 149 14.00 -2.44 -26.14
N VAL A 150 12.96 -3.12 -26.65
CA VAL A 150 11.56 -2.77 -26.37
C VAL A 150 11.26 -2.94 -24.88
N LEU A 151 11.66 -4.06 -24.29
CA LEU A 151 11.46 -4.30 -22.85
C LEU A 151 12.25 -3.32 -21.99
N ILE A 152 13.48 -3.02 -22.38
CA ILE A 152 14.31 -2.04 -21.69
C ILE A 152 13.64 -0.66 -21.75
N ILE A 153 13.15 -0.24 -22.91
CA ILE A 153 12.49 1.07 -23.09
C ILE A 153 11.18 1.14 -22.30
N VAL A 154 10.32 0.13 -22.42
CA VAL A 154 9.02 0.10 -21.72
C VAL A 154 9.24 0.13 -20.21
N LYS A 155 10.16 -0.69 -19.70
CA LYS A 155 10.52 -0.73 -18.27
C LYS A 155 11.14 0.58 -17.79
N ASN A 156 12.07 1.16 -18.54
CA ASN A 156 12.85 2.31 -18.10
C ASN A 156 12.16 3.66 -18.36
N HIS A 157 11.26 3.77 -19.33
CA HIS A 157 10.59 5.04 -19.66
C HIS A 157 9.13 5.05 -19.23
N PHE A 158 8.31 4.09 -19.69
CA PHE A 158 6.87 4.13 -19.45
C PHE A 158 6.53 3.91 -17.97
N PHE A 159 7.06 2.83 -17.38
CA PHE A 159 6.81 2.52 -15.98
C PHE A 159 7.44 3.57 -15.06
N GLN A 160 8.70 3.98 -15.30
CA GLN A 160 9.36 5.03 -14.50
C GLN A 160 8.63 6.37 -14.54
N PHE A 161 8.15 6.78 -15.71
CA PHE A 161 7.34 7.99 -15.84
C PHE A 161 6.06 7.87 -15.01
N SER A 162 5.40 6.72 -15.06
CA SER A 162 4.22 6.43 -14.25
C SER A 162 4.55 6.49 -12.74
N LYS A 163 5.70 5.95 -12.31
CA LYS A 163 6.15 6.05 -10.91
C LYS A 163 6.37 7.50 -10.48
N LYS A 164 7.03 8.31 -11.30
CA LYS A 164 7.27 9.72 -11.01
C LYS A 164 5.96 10.48 -10.76
N ASN A 165 4.99 10.34 -11.66
CA ASN A 165 3.69 10.99 -11.52
C ASN A 165 2.96 10.51 -10.25
N PHE A 166 3.00 9.19 -10.01
CA PHE A 166 2.45 8.60 -8.80
C PHE A 166 3.04 9.20 -7.51
N TYR A 167 4.36 9.34 -7.42
CA TYR A 167 5.03 9.89 -6.23
C TYR A 167 4.68 11.35 -5.99
N ILE A 168 4.63 12.16 -7.06
CA ILE A 168 4.24 13.58 -6.95
C ILE A 168 2.82 13.68 -6.39
N LEU A 169 1.87 12.93 -6.95
CA LEU A 169 0.48 12.92 -6.48
C LEU A 169 0.36 12.45 -5.02
N THR A 170 1.12 11.42 -4.65
CA THR A 170 1.17 10.90 -3.28
C THR A 170 1.66 11.96 -2.29
N ILE A 171 2.75 12.65 -2.60
CA ILE A 171 3.29 13.72 -1.75
C ILE A 171 2.25 14.85 -1.62
N ILE A 172 1.62 15.28 -2.72
CA ILE A 172 0.59 16.33 -2.69
C ILE A 172 -0.60 15.91 -1.80
N ARG A 173 -1.11 14.69 -1.98
CA ARG A 173 -2.22 14.13 -1.21
C ARG A 173 -1.87 14.05 0.27
N MET A 174 -0.65 13.63 0.59
CA MET A 174 -0.20 13.47 1.96
C MET A 174 -0.01 14.83 2.65
N ARG A 175 0.59 15.81 1.97
CA ARG A 175 0.71 17.18 2.50
C ARG A 175 -0.66 17.80 2.80
N LYS A 176 -1.65 17.58 1.92
CA LYS A 176 -3.03 18.03 2.15
C LYS A 176 -3.66 17.33 3.36
N SER A 177 -3.49 16.01 3.47
CA SER A 177 -4.01 15.21 4.59
C SER A 177 -3.39 15.65 5.92
N PHE A 178 -2.06 15.79 5.97
CA PHE A 178 -1.34 16.26 7.15
C PHE A 178 -1.76 17.67 7.58
N LYS A 179 -1.88 18.62 6.64
CA LYS A 179 -2.29 20.00 6.94
C LYS A 179 -3.69 20.07 7.55
N LEU A 180 -4.61 19.21 7.13
CA LEU A 180 -5.97 19.16 7.72
C LEU A 180 -5.98 18.51 9.10
N ILE A 181 -5.10 17.55 9.36
CA ILE A 181 -4.95 16.94 10.69
C ILE A 181 -4.33 17.94 11.66
N THR A 182 -3.29 18.67 11.25
CA THR A 182 -2.56 19.60 12.13
C THR A 182 -3.25 20.93 12.36
N LYS A 183 -3.96 21.47 11.36
CA LYS A 183 -4.73 22.71 11.56
C LYS A 183 -5.85 22.55 12.58
N GLY A 184 -6.37 21.34 12.71
CA GLY A 184 -7.53 21.07 13.52
C GLY A 184 -8.77 21.84 13.05
N TYR A 185 -9.98 21.48 13.42
CA TYR A 185 -10.49 20.24 13.94
C TYR A 185 -11.99 20.49 14.01
N THR A 186 -12.77 19.89 13.13
CA THR A 186 -14.23 19.92 13.30
C THR A 186 -14.57 19.11 14.54
N GLU A 187 -15.48 19.59 15.40
CA GLU A 187 -15.95 18.91 16.63
C GLU A 187 -16.25 17.42 16.40
N ARG A 188 -16.77 17.08 15.21
CA ARG A 188 -17.04 15.71 14.74
C ARG A 188 -15.82 14.76 14.78
N ARG A 189 -14.59 15.27 14.61
CA ARG A 189 -13.36 14.46 14.65
C ARG A 189 -12.89 14.13 16.07
N LYS A 190 -13.23 14.93 17.10
CA LYS A 190 -12.82 14.68 18.50
C LYS A 190 -13.15 13.28 18.97
N ASN A 191 -14.36 12.85 18.62
CA ASN A 191 -14.89 11.55 18.95
C ASN A 191 -14.40 10.42 18.03
N GLN A 192 -13.56 10.70 17.02
CA GLN A 192 -13.05 9.74 16.03
C GLN A 192 -11.53 9.84 15.84
N MET A 193 -10.81 10.58 16.69
CA MET A 193 -9.38 10.86 16.52
C MET A 193 -8.54 9.59 16.34
N ASN A 194 -8.84 8.54 17.12
CA ASN A 194 -8.12 7.27 17.04
C ASN A 194 -8.25 6.64 15.64
N GLN A 195 -9.43 6.67 15.03
CA GLN A 195 -9.65 6.13 13.69
C GLN A 195 -8.94 6.96 12.62
N VAL A 196 -9.07 8.29 12.67
CA VAL A 196 -8.39 9.21 11.74
C VAL A 196 -6.88 9.06 11.80
N TRP A 197 -6.34 8.87 13.00
CA TRP A 197 -4.91 8.73 13.19
C TRP A 197 -4.37 7.40 12.68
N ILE A 198 -5.14 6.32 12.82
CA ILE A 198 -4.80 5.05 12.16
C ILE A 198 -4.83 5.22 10.65
N GLU A 199 -5.87 5.83 10.08
CA GLU A 199 -5.97 6.08 8.63
C GLU A 199 -4.81 6.95 8.10
N PHE A 200 -4.39 7.96 8.86
CA PHE A 200 -3.23 8.78 8.52
C PHE A 200 -1.93 7.97 8.55
N ARG A 201 -1.74 7.09 9.52
CA ARG A 201 -0.56 6.21 9.56
C ARG A 201 -0.49 5.29 8.36
N MET A 202 -1.63 4.77 7.91
CA MET A 202 -1.69 3.97 6.68
C MET A 202 -1.22 4.75 5.46
N SER A 203 -1.41 6.07 5.45
CA SER A 203 -0.92 6.96 4.39
C SER A 203 0.58 7.23 4.42
N LEU A 204 1.30 6.76 5.46
CA LEU A 204 2.76 6.78 5.52
C LEU A 204 3.41 5.66 4.70
N ILE A 205 2.69 4.56 4.42
CA ILE A 205 3.21 3.43 3.62
C ILE A 205 3.72 3.91 2.24
N PRO A 206 2.96 4.71 1.46
CA PRO A 206 3.48 5.29 0.23
C PRO A 206 4.71 6.19 0.39
N LEU A 207 4.92 6.83 1.55
CA LEU A 207 6.09 7.67 1.78
C LEU A 207 7.35 6.84 2.01
N ILE A 208 7.26 5.76 2.79
CA ILE A 208 8.42 4.89 2.99
C ILE A 208 8.81 4.22 1.67
N GLN A 209 7.84 3.82 0.86
CA GLN A 209 8.05 3.32 -0.50
C GLN A 209 8.81 4.32 -1.39
N ILE A 210 8.50 5.63 -1.28
CA ILE A 210 9.25 6.68 -1.99
C ILE A 210 10.71 6.71 -1.52
N ILE A 211 10.96 6.63 -0.21
CA ILE A 211 12.33 6.67 0.33
C ILE A 211 13.13 5.44 -0.16
N VAL A 212 12.49 4.28 -0.12
CA VAL A 212 13.06 2.98 -0.50
C VAL A 212 13.49 2.94 -1.98
N ILE A 213 12.79 3.65 -2.88
CA ILE A 213 13.14 3.66 -4.31
C ILE A 213 14.18 4.72 -4.71
N ILE A 214 14.51 5.67 -3.83
CA ILE A 214 15.48 6.74 -4.14
C ILE A 214 16.82 6.17 -4.64
N PRO A 215 17.47 5.21 -3.96
CA PRO A 215 18.75 4.66 -4.41
C PRO A 215 18.69 4.09 -5.84
N GLY A 216 17.61 3.39 -6.17
CA GLY A 216 17.39 2.82 -7.51
C GLY A 216 17.15 3.89 -8.57
N THR A 217 16.51 4.99 -8.20
CA THR A 217 16.29 6.13 -9.10
C THR A 217 17.61 6.85 -9.39
N ILE A 218 18.43 7.07 -8.36
CA ILE A 218 19.77 7.66 -8.51
C ILE A 218 20.64 6.77 -9.41
N ARG A 219 20.63 5.44 -9.19
CA ARG A 219 21.35 4.46 -10.02
C ARG A 219 20.96 4.61 -11.49
N ARG A 220 19.66 4.61 -11.79
CA ARG A 220 19.16 4.72 -13.18
C ARG A 220 19.51 6.05 -13.85
N ILE A 221 19.38 7.17 -13.16
CA ILE A 221 19.75 8.49 -13.71
C ILE A 221 21.24 8.51 -14.04
N ARG A 222 22.09 7.99 -13.15
CA ARG A 222 23.52 7.89 -13.38
C ARG A 222 23.83 7.02 -14.61
N ASP A 223 23.22 5.84 -14.69
CA ASP A 223 23.46 4.91 -15.79
C ASP A 223 23.02 5.49 -17.15
N MET A 224 22.05 6.43 -17.16
CA MET A 224 21.66 7.19 -18.34
C MET A 224 22.66 8.30 -18.72
N VAL A 225 23.25 8.99 -17.73
CA VAL A 225 24.15 10.12 -17.96
C VAL A 225 25.56 9.66 -18.32
N ASN A 226 26.09 8.66 -17.60
CA ASN A 226 27.47 8.21 -17.72
C ASN A 226 27.56 6.68 -17.80
N PRO A 227 27.21 6.05 -18.94
CA PRO A 227 27.24 4.60 -19.09
C PRO A 227 28.64 3.97 -18.99
N SER A 228 29.71 4.77 -19.11
CA SER A 228 31.11 4.30 -19.13
C SER A 228 31.82 4.32 -17.77
N TYR A 229 31.23 4.92 -16.73
CA TYR A 229 31.85 5.00 -15.40
C TYR A 229 31.59 3.74 -14.57
N SER A 230 32.58 3.32 -13.77
CA SER A 230 32.43 2.19 -12.84
C SER A 230 31.32 2.47 -11.83
N ASN A 231 30.48 1.46 -11.56
CA ASN A 231 29.38 1.55 -10.61
C ASN A 231 29.87 1.96 -9.21
N ILE A 232 29.13 2.87 -8.56
CA ILE A 232 29.32 3.16 -7.14
C ILE A 232 28.83 1.93 -6.35
N PHE A 233 29.77 1.09 -5.94
CA PHE A 233 29.52 -0.17 -5.24
C PHE A 233 28.52 -0.03 -4.08
N ALA A 234 28.69 1.01 -3.25
CA ALA A 234 27.80 1.26 -2.11
C ALA A 234 26.35 1.52 -2.52
N LEU A 235 26.13 2.24 -3.62
CA LEU A 235 24.77 2.56 -4.10
C LEU A 235 24.05 1.31 -4.58
N ASP A 236 24.77 0.39 -5.22
CA ASP A 236 24.20 -0.84 -5.77
C ASP A 236 23.84 -1.84 -4.66
N ILE A 237 24.66 -1.93 -3.61
CA ILE A 237 24.35 -2.67 -2.38
C ILE A 237 23.11 -2.11 -1.69
N ILE A 238 23.11 -0.80 -1.42
CA ILE A 238 22.01 -0.14 -0.72
C ILE A 238 20.72 -0.30 -1.51
N HIS A 239 20.75 -0.08 -2.82
CA HIS A 239 19.58 -0.25 -3.66
C HIS A 239 19.05 -1.68 -3.61
N SER A 240 19.93 -2.67 -3.76
CA SER A 240 19.54 -4.09 -3.78
C SER A 240 18.93 -4.53 -2.45
N LEU A 241 19.55 -4.15 -1.34
CA LEU A 241 19.05 -4.45 0.01
C LEU A 241 17.68 -3.81 0.27
N ILE A 242 17.56 -2.52 -0.02
CA ILE A 242 16.37 -1.73 0.31
C ILE A 242 15.21 -2.09 -0.62
N ALA A 243 15.44 -2.24 -1.92
CA ALA A 243 14.39 -2.56 -2.88
C ALA A 243 13.82 -3.98 -2.71
N CYS A 244 14.61 -4.92 -2.19
CA CYS A 244 14.14 -6.29 -1.93
C CYS A 244 13.45 -6.44 -0.56
N SER A 245 13.57 -5.45 0.33
CA SER A 245 13.01 -5.47 1.70
C SER A 245 11.67 -4.75 1.85
N GLN A 246 10.88 -4.62 0.77
CA GLN A 246 9.60 -3.90 0.78
C GLN A 246 8.66 -4.34 1.92
N GLY A 247 8.40 -5.64 2.01
CA GLY A 247 7.55 -6.22 3.06
C GLY A 247 8.02 -5.94 4.49
N PHE A 248 9.32 -5.74 4.69
CA PHE A 248 9.88 -5.38 6.00
C PHE A 248 9.51 -3.95 6.39
N TRP A 249 9.60 -3.01 5.46
CA TRP A 249 9.23 -1.61 5.71
C TRP A 249 7.75 -1.46 6.02
N ASP A 250 6.91 -2.19 5.28
CA ASP A 250 5.47 -2.22 5.53
C ASP A 250 5.15 -2.83 6.89
N PHE A 251 5.89 -3.87 7.29
CA PHE A 251 5.77 -4.48 8.62
C PHE A 251 6.13 -3.50 9.74
N LEU A 252 7.21 -2.71 9.60
CA LEU A 252 7.57 -1.71 10.60
C LEU A 252 6.46 -0.68 10.80
N ILE A 253 5.91 -0.15 9.71
CA ILE A 253 4.83 0.84 9.77
C ILE A 253 3.55 0.23 10.35
N PHE A 254 3.18 -0.96 9.88
CA PHE A 254 1.87 -1.53 10.15
C PHE A 254 1.78 -2.28 11.48
N VAL A 255 2.86 -2.95 11.89
CA VAL A 255 2.88 -3.79 13.08
C VAL A 255 3.69 -3.15 14.19
N VAL A 256 4.93 -2.75 13.90
CA VAL A 256 5.84 -2.25 14.93
C VAL A 256 5.44 -0.85 15.39
N PHE A 257 4.96 0.04 14.52
CA PHE A 257 4.55 1.38 14.94
C PHE A 257 3.07 1.50 15.31
N ASP A 258 2.32 0.39 15.25
CA ASP A 258 0.94 0.31 15.72
C ASP A 258 0.90 -0.08 17.22
N PRO A 259 0.51 0.84 18.13
CA PRO A 259 0.47 0.61 19.57
C PRO A 259 -0.63 -0.39 19.96
N ASP A 260 -1.71 -0.47 19.19
CA ASP A 260 -2.81 -1.41 19.44
C ASP A 260 -2.34 -2.84 19.14
N ILE A 261 -1.54 -3.00 18.07
CA ILE A 261 -0.92 -4.30 17.76
C ILE A 261 0.14 -4.64 18.78
N LYS A 262 1.02 -3.69 19.13
CA LYS A 262 2.08 -3.91 20.12
C LYS A 262 1.53 -4.37 21.46
N SER A 263 0.45 -3.77 21.94
CA SER A 263 -0.17 -4.17 23.22
C SER A 263 -0.73 -5.59 23.14
N LYS A 264 -1.43 -5.94 22.06
CA LYS A 264 -2.01 -7.29 21.88
C LYS A 264 -0.98 -8.38 21.62
N ILE A 265 0.07 -8.11 20.86
CA ILE A 265 1.18 -9.06 20.65
C ILE A 265 1.91 -9.29 21.97
N LYS A 266 2.16 -8.23 22.77
CA LYS A 266 2.77 -8.38 24.10
C LYS A 266 1.92 -9.28 24.99
N ILE A 267 0.59 -9.15 24.95
CA ILE A 267 -0.32 -10.03 25.69
C ILE A 267 -0.25 -11.48 25.17
N CYS A 268 -0.29 -11.69 23.84
CA CYS A 268 -0.27 -13.04 23.25
C CYS A 268 1.08 -13.75 23.40
N CYS A 269 2.20 -13.04 23.33
CA CYS A 269 3.54 -13.63 23.40
C CYS A 269 4.11 -13.72 24.82
N PHE A 270 3.66 -12.87 25.77
CA PHE A 270 4.20 -12.84 27.14
C PHE A 270 3.20 -13.23 28.25
N SER A 271 1.93 -13.51 27.95
CA SER A 271 0.98 -13.94 28.98
C SER A 271 0.03 -15.05 28.51
N ARG A 272 0.36 -16.28 28.89
CA ARG A 272 -0.63 -17.31 29.26
C ARG A 272 -1.09 -17.10 30.71
N SER A 273 -1.33 -15.85 31.11
CA SER A 273 -1.81 -15.50 32.44
C SER A 273 -3.11 -14.73 32.30
N LYS A 274 -4.19 -15.35 32.81
CA LYS A 274 -5.53 -14.81 33.06
C LYS A 274 -5.50 -13.28 33.22
N TYR A 275 -6.31 -12.56 32.45
CA TYR A 275 -7.00 -11.40 33.02
C TYR A 275 -8.38 -11.20 32.41
N GLU A 276 -9.33 -11.08 33.33
CA GLU A 276 -10.74 -10.78 33.16
C GLU A 276 -10.94 -9.48 32.39
N GLY A 277 -11.95 -9.50 31.52
CA GLY A 277 -12.40 -8.31 30.83
C GLY A 277 -12.96 -7.31 31.83
N ASN A 278 -12.58 -6.05 31.68
CA ASN A 278 -13.43 -4.91 32.07
C ASN A 278 -13.08 -3.61 31.29
N ASP A 279 -11.95 -3.51 30.58
CA ASP A 279 -11.62 -2.27 29.84
C ASP A 279 -11.91 -2.31 28.33
N PHE A 280 -12.37 -3.44 27.78
CA PHE A 280 -12.60 -3.60 26.33
C PHE A 280 -14.07 -3.55 25.90
N PHE A 281 -15.01 -3.47 26.85
CA PHE A 281 -16.44 -3.45 26.54
C PHE A 281 -16.92 -2.10 25.98
N ASP A 282 -16.10 -1.04 26.07
CA ASP A 282 -16.52 0.31 25.65
C ASP A 282 -16.33 0.60 24.15
N LEU A 283 -15.37 -0.01 23.46
CA LEU A 283 -15.14 0.29 22.03
C LEU A 283 -16.13 -0.43 21.09
N GLY A 284 -16.54 -1.65 21.44
CA GLY A 284 -17.58 -2.39 20.72
C GLY A 284 -18.98 -1.81 20.95
N ASN A 285 -19.30 -1.43 22.19
CA ASN A 285 -20.56 -0.74 22.49
C ASN A 285 -20.62 0.64 21.86
N TYR A 286 -19.51 1.38 21.73
CA TYR A 286 -19.53 2.70 21.10
C TYR A 286 -19.87 2.66 19.61
N GLN A 287 -19.42 1.65 18.85
CA GLN A 287 -19.83 1.46 17.45
C GLN A 287 -21.29 1.02 17.33
N SER A 288 -21.74 0.07 18.14
CA SER A 288 -23.14 -0.37 18.16
C SER A 288 -24.11 0.75 18.58
N LYS A 289 -23.72 1.59 19.54
CA LYS A 289 -24.54 2.70 20.05
C LYS A 289 -24.60 3.85 19.04
N LYS A 290 -23.52 4.09 18.26
CA LYS A 290 -23.53 5.03 17.14
C LYS A 290 -24.38 4.56 15.96
N GLU A 291 -24.40 3.27 15.63
CA GLU A 291 -25.31 2.74 14.60
C GLU A 291 -26.77 2.89 15.02
N GLN A 292 -27.09 2.68 16.30
CA GLN A 292 -28.43 2.89 16.85
C GLN A 292 -28.84 4.37 16.90
N GLU A 293 -27.95 5.28 17.31
CA GLU A 293 -28.23 6.73 17.29
C GLU A 293 -28.39 7.27 15.86
N PHE A 294 -27.61 6.78 14.90
CA PHE A 294 -27.75 7.19 13.50
C PHE A 294 -29.06 6.68 12.88
N PHE A 295 -29.51 5.49 13.27
CA PHE A 295 -30.82 4.96 12.87
C PHE A 295 -31.99 5.75 13.49
N LEU A 296 -31.85 6.17 14.76
CA LEU A 296 -32.86 6.98 15.46
C LEU A 296 -32.97 8.40 14.89
N ILE A 297 -31.84 9.04 14.53
CA ILE A 297 -31.84 10.36 13.89
C ILE A 297 -32.49 10.29 12.50
N LYS A 298 -32.20 9.23 11.72
CA LYS A 298 -32.83 9.02 10.41
C LYS A 298 -34.34 8.80 10.52
N LYS A 299 -34.78 8.02 11.52
CA LYS A 299 -36.21 7.77 11.78
C LYS A 299 -36.94 9.03 12.27
N ARG A 300 -36.26 9.94 12.98
CA ARG A 300 -36.82 11.24 13.39
C ARG A 300 -36.97 12.19 12.20
N SER A 301 -35.98 12.25 11.30
CA SER A 301 -36.07 13.07 10.08
C SER A 301 -37.12 12.58 9.07
N GLU A 302 -37.47 11.30 9.08
CA GLU A 302 -38.56 10.75 8.25
C GLU A 302 -39.95 11.02 8.83
N ASN A 303 -40.07 11.20 10.15
CA ASN A 303 -41.34 11.54 10.81
C ASN A 303 -41.62 13.05 10.80
N ASP A 304 -40.59 13.90 10.92
CA ASP A 304 -40.75 15.37 10.91
C ASP A 304 -41.03 15.93 9.49
N GLY A 305 -41.02 15.09 8.45
CA GLY A 305 -41.36 15.46 7.08
C GLY A 305 -42.84 15.29 6.71
N ASN A 306 -43.71 14.97 7.66
CA ASN A 306 -45.11 14.61 7.40
C ASN A 306 -46.16 15.50 8.12
N ASP A 307 -45.74 16.58 8.80
CA ASP A 307 -46.63 17.44 9.59
C ASP A 307 -46.85 18.87 9.03
N ASP A 308 -46.42 19.17 7.80
CA ASP A 308 -46.68 20.47 7.13
C ASP A 308 -47.94 20.44 6.22
N GLN A 309 -49.07 19.94 6.74
CA GLN A 309 -50.40 20.18 6.16
C GLN A 309 -51.44 20.46 7.25
N VAL A 310 -51.38 21.62 7.91
CA VAL A 310 -52.53 22.18 8.62
C VAL A 310 -52.59 23.71 8.42
N VAL A 311 -53.46 24.09 7.47
CA VAL A 311 -54.43 25.21 7.52
C VAL A 311 -53.93 26.57 8.03
N PHE A 312 -53.71 27.51 7.10
CA PHE A 312 -54.01 28.93 7.32
C PHE A 312 -55.17 29.30 6.38
N GLU A 313 -56.37 29.33 6.94
CA GLU A 313 -57.58 29.83 6.31
C GLU A 313 -57.62 31.34 6.52
N SER A 314 -57.59 32.08 5.42
CA SER A 314 -57.76 33.52 5.37
C SER A 314 -59.24 33.86 5.31
N GLU A 315 -59.77 34.54 6.34
CA GLU A 315 -61.02 35.29 6.22
C GLU A 315 -60.75 36.78 6.45
N ASN A 316 -60.82 37.51 5.35
CA ASN A 316 -61.16 38.92 5.28
C ASN A 316 -62.52 38.98 4.57
N GLU A 317 -63.61 39.18 5.31
CA GLU A 317 -64.83 39.77 4.74
C GLU A 317 -65.38 40.85 5.68
N SER A 318 -65.76 41.93 5.01
CA SER A 318 -66.17 43.26 5.45
C SER A 318 -67.55 43.33 6.12
N ASN A 319 -67.68 44.10 7.20
CA ASN A 319 -68.48 45.34 7.31
C ASN A 319 -68.55 45.85 8.75
#